data_AF-A0AAN9UA47-F1
#
_entry.id   AF-A0AAN9UA47-F1
#
_cell.length_a   1.000
_cell.length_b   1.000
_cell.length_c   1.000
_cell.angle_alpha   90.00
_cell.angle_beta   90.00
_cell.angle_gamma   90.00
#
_symmetry.space_group_name_H-M   'P 1'
#
loop_
_entity.id
_entity.type
_entity.pdbx_description
1 polymer ?
#
loop_
_entity_poly.entity_id
_entity_poly.type
_entity_poly.pdbx_seq_one_letter_code
_entity_poly.pdbx_strand_id
1 'polypeptide(L)'
;MFNIPEEIMDCMPKRDRCVVEGDGGPREKMETYWGLVAREKRSFLRVGVYSAALMAPSVAVAFGWLFGWGHAGDLQNATVLAMFCMGLLTIVWGVAF
;
A
#
# COMPACT_ATOMS: atom_id res chain seq x y z
N MET A 1 -23.83 18.62 27.04
CA MET A 1 -23.87 19.11 25.65
C MET A 1 -22.87 20.27 25.58
N PHE A 2 -21.70 20.08 24.99
CA PHE A 2 -20.67 21.12 24.93
C PHE A 2 -21.07 22.14 23.86
N ASN A 3 -21.29 23.39 24.26
CA ASN A 3 -21.60 24.49 23.36
C ASN A 3 -20.26 25.01 22.80
N ILE A 4 -19.92 24.60 21.58
CA ILE A 4 -18.71 25.09 20.90
C ILE A 4 -19.05 26.45 20.29
N PRO A 5 -18.32 27.54 20.61
CA PRO A 5 -18.54 28.86 20.03
C PRO A 5 -18.42 28.84 18.50
N GLU A 6 -19.33 29.53 17.80
CA GLU A 6 -19.37 29.58 16.32
C GLU A 6 -18.06 30.09 15.70
N GLU A 7 -17.38 31.02 16.38
CA GLU A 7 -16.08 31.55 15.98
C GLU A 7 -15.01 30.47 15.81
N ILE A 8 -15.05 29.43 16.64
CA ILE A 8 -14.11 28.30 16.57
C ILE A 8 -14.50 27.37 15.41
N MET A 9 -15.79 27.19 15.15
CA MET A 9 -16.26 26.36 14.03
C MET A 9 -15.89 26.94 12.68
N ASP A 10 -15.80 28.26 12.54
CA ASP A 10 -15.38 28.92 11.30
C ASP A 10 -13.88 28.81 11.04
N CYS A 11 -13.08 28.65 12.10
CA CYS A 11 -11.64 28.40 11.98
C CYS A 11 -11.30 26.92 11.74
N MET A 12 -12.23 26.00 11.94
CA MET A 12 -11.98 24.58 11.68
C MET A 12 -11.87 24.34 10.17
N PRO A 13 -10.88 23.55 9.71
CA PRO A 13 -10.76 23.20 8.30
C PRO A 13 -11.99 22.40 7.85
N LYS A 14 -12.92 23.09 7.18
CA LYS A 14 -14.14 22.51 6.62
C LYS A 14 -13.75 21.61 5.44
N ARG A 15 -14.40 20.44 5.33
CA ARG A 15 -14.12 19.52 4.23
C ARG A 15 -14.55 20.13 2.91
N ASP A 16 -13.64 20.18 1.95
CA ASP A 16 -13.84 20.73 0.59
C ASP A 16 -14.78 19.88 -0.30
N ARG A 17 -15.28 18.74 0.20
CA ARG A 17 -16.14 17.84 -0.57
C ARG A 17 -17.24 17.23 0.26
N CYS A 18 -18.43 17.18 -0.33
CA CYS A 18 -19.59 16.53 0.26
C CYS A 18 -19.35 15.01 0.30
N VAL A 19 -19.45 14.42 1.49
CA VAL A 19 -19.44 12.96 1.65
C VAL A 19 -20.89 12.52 1.47
N VAL A 20 -21.20 11.97 0.30
CA VAL A 20 -22.54 11.42 0.03
C VAL A 20 -22.59 10.03 0.69
N GLU A 21 -23.37 9.89 1.75
CA GLU A 21 -23.53 8.64 2.52
C GLU A 21 -24.39 7.57 1.83
N GLY A 22 -24.62 7.65 0.51
CA GLY A 22 -25.65 6.80 -0.10
C GLY A 22 -25.55 6.50 -1.59
N ASP A 23 -24.50 6.93 -2.31
CA ASP A 23 -24.46 6.69 -3.76
C ASP A 23 -23.61 5.48 -4.12
N GLY A 24 -24.32 4.43 -4.56
CA GLY A 24 -23.85 3.07 -4.70
C GLY A 24 -22.80 2.86 -5.79
N GLY A 25 -21.66 2.31 -5.36
CA GLY A 25 -20.82 1.43 -6.17
C GLY A 25 -20.60 0.12 -5.39
N PRO A 26 -20.50 -1.05 -6.05
CA PRO A 26 -20.50 -2.33 -5.37
C PRO A 26 -19.20 -2.50 -4.57
N ARG A 27 -19.31 -2.62 -3.24
CA ARG A 27 -18.26 -2.99 -2.26
C ARG A 27 -17.23 -1.92 -1.84
N GLU A 28 -17.61 -0.68 -1.53
CA GLU A 28 -16.76 0.17 -0.66
C GLU A 28 -17.22 0.06 0.80
N LYS A 29 -16.52 -0.78 1.58
CA LYS A 29 -16.72 -0.90 3.04
C LYS A 29 -16.29 0.40 3.71
N MET A 30 -17.26 1.21 4.08
CA MET A 30 -17.06 2.46 4.79
C MET A 30 -17.08 2.13 6.29
N GLU A 31 -15.91 1.97 6.90
CA GLU A 31 -15.80 1.66 8.34
C GLU A 31 -15.63 2.96 9.13
N THR A 32 -16.52 3.16 10.11
CA THR A 32 -16.49 4.33 10.99
C THR A 32 -15.48 4.12 12.10
N TYR A 33 -14.29 4.70 11.99
CA TYR A 33 -13.33 4.76 13.08
C TYR A 33 -13.36 6.15 13.73
N TRP A 34 -13.77 6.23 15.01
CA TRP A 34 -13.65 7.45 15.84
C TRP A 34 -14.29 8.72 15.24
N GLY A 35 -15.45 8.59 14.58
CA GLY A 35 -16.15 9.72 13.94
C GLY A 35 -15.45 10.25 12.67
N LEU A 36 -14.35 9.62 12.24
CA LEU A 36 -13.71 9.86 10.96
C LEU A 36 -14.16 8.77 9.98
N VAL A 37 -14.83 9.23 8.93
CA VAL A 37 -15.08 8.42 7.74
C VAL A 37 -13.74 8.19 7.04
N ALA A 38 -13.14 7.02 7.26
CA ALA A 38 -11.96 6.59 6.52
C ALA A 38 -12.43 5.87 5.25
N ARG A 39 -12.14 6.45 4.08
CA ARG A 39 -12.38 5.81 2.79
C ARG A 39 -11.12 5.04 2.38
N GLU A 40 -11.20 3.72 2.34
CA GLU A 40 -10.10 2.88 1.87
C GLU A 40 -9.95 3.01 0.34
N LYS A 41 -9.11 3.95 -0.12
CA LYS A 41 -8.74 4.04 -1.55
C LYS A 41 -7.52 3.16 -1.83
N ARG A 42 -7.76 1.91 -2.24
CA ARG A 42 -6.71 1.05 -2.80
C ARG A 42 -6.34 1.57 -4.19
N SER A 43 -5.14 2.14 -4.33
CA SER A 43 -4.61 2.58 -5.62
C SER A 43 -3.68 1.50 -6.18
N PHE A 44 -4.06 0.94 -7.34
CA PHE A 44 -3.24 -0.08 -8.03
C PHE A 44 -1.79 0.38 -8.24
N LEU A 45 -1.60 1.65 -8.62
CA LEU A 45 -0.27 2.22 -8.83
C LEU A 45 0.56 2.28 -7.55
N ARG A 46 -0.05 2.66 -6.41
CA ARG A 46 0.66 2.68 -5.12
C ARG A 46 1.06 1.27 -4.69
N VAL A 47 0.18 0.30 -4.88
CA VAL A 47 0.44 -1.12 -4.60
C VAL A 47 1.57 -1.66 -5.48
N GLY A 48 1.58 -1.33 -6.77
CA GLY A 48 2.63 -1.73 -7.69
C GLY A 48 4.00 -1.12 -7.34
N VAL A 49 4.05 0.19 -7.06
CA VAL A 49 5.29 0.87 -6.66
C VAL A 49 5.82 0.31 -5.34
N TYR A 50 4.96 0.05 -4.36
CA TYR A 50 5.35 -0.54 -3.10
C TYR A 50 5.92 -1.95 -3.28
N SER A 51 5.27 -2.77 -4.11
CA SER A 51 5.72 -4.12 -4.45
C SER A 51 7.08 -4.11 -5.17
N ALA A 52 7.29 -3.19 -6.10
CA ALA A 52 8.56 -3.03 -6.80
C ALA A 52 9.69 -2.58 -5.85
N ALA A 53 9.39 -1.64 -4.94
CA ALA A 53 10.34 -1.19 -3.92
C ALA A 53 10.75 -2.32 -2.97
N LEU A 54 9.82 -3.18 -2.56
CA LEU A 54 10.11 -4.36 -1.75
C LEU A 54 10.99 -5.40 -2.47
N MET A 55 10.83 -5.53 -3.79
CA MET A 55 11.64 -6.45 -4.59
C MET A 55 13.05 -5.93 -4.89
N ALA A 56 13.26 -4.61 -4.87
CA ALA A 56 14.54 -3.96 -5.19
C ALA A 56 15.78 -4.58 -4.51
N PRO A 57 15.81 -4.85 -3.18
CA PRO A 57 16.97 -5.47 -2.55
C PRO A 57 17.26 -6.88 -3.07
N SER A 58 16.23 -7.70 -3.32
CA SER A 58 16.42 -9.05 -3.85
C SER A 58 17.00 -9.04 -5.27
N VAL A 59 16.57 -8.07 -6.09
CA VAL A 59 17.10 -7.84 -7.43
C VAL A 59 18.55 -7.37 -7.35
N ALA A 60 18.87 -6.43 -6.45
CA ALA A 60 20.24 -5.97 -6.25
C ALA A 60 21.19 -7.11 -5.85
N VAL A 61 20.75 -8.02 -4.98
CA VAL A 61 21.52 -9.22 -4.63
C VAL A 61 21.72 -10.13 -5.83
N ALA A 62 20.69 -10.37 -6.66
CA ALA A 62 20.82 -11.18 -7.86
C ALA A 62 21.84 -10.59 -8.86
N PHE A 63 21.84 -9.26 -9.05
CA PHE A 63 22.85 -8.58 -9.88
C PHE A 63 24.26 -8.65 -9.24
N GLY A 64 24.37 -8.47 -7.93
CA GLY A 64 25.63 -8.64 -7.20
C GLY A 64 26.21 -10.05 -7.35
N TRP A 65 25.36 -11.08 -7.26
CA TRP A 65 25.73 -12.47 -7.45
C TRP A 65 26.28 -12.73 -8.86
N LEU A 66 25.56 -12.29 -9.89
CA LEU A 66 25.88 -12.57 -11.28
C LEU A 66 27.09 -11.79 -11.80
N PHE A 67 27.25 -10.53 -11.39
CA PHE A 67 28.25 -9.63 -11.97
C PHE A 67 29.38 -9.23 -11.02
N GLY A 68 29.18 -9.33 -9.71
CA GLY A 68 30.15 -8.86 -8.71
C GLY A 68 30.88 -9.96 -7.95
N TRP A 69 30.20 -11.09 -7.68
CA TRP A 69 30.72 -12.12 -6.77
C TRP A 69 31.42 -13.30 -7.47
N GLY A 70 31.70 -13.19 -8.77
CA GLY A 70 32.43 -14.22 -9.51
C GLY A 70 31.63 -15.48 -9.84
N HIS A 71 30.31 -15.49 -9.60
CA HIS A 71 29.40 -16.60 -9.93
C HIS A 71 28.76 -16.39 -11.30
N ALA A 72 29.57 -15.98 -12.29
CA ALA A 72 29.08 -15.65 -13.62
C ALA A 72 28.38 -16.87 -14.25
N GLY A 73 27.10 -16.69 -14.62
CA GLY A 73 26.29 -17.74 -15.23
C GLY A 73 25.48 -18.61 -14.27
N ASP A 74 25.64 -18.48 -12.95
CA ASP A 74 24.81 -19.18 -11.96
C ASP A 74 23.49 -18.43 -11.72
N LEU A 75 22.60 -18.53 -12.71
CA LEU A 75 21.28 -17.90 -12.66
C LEU A 75 20.34 -18.59 -11.66
N GLN A 76 20.54 -19.88 -11.42
CA GLN A 76 19.69 -20.66 -10.53
C GLN A 76 19.83 -20.16 -9.09
N ASN A 77 21.05 -20.04 -8.58
CA ASN A 77 21.25 -19.55 -7.21
C ASN A 77 20.93 -18.06 -7.07
N ALA A 78 21.23 -17.24 -8.09
CA ALA A 78 20.92 -15.81 -8.09
C ALA A 78 19.42 -15.53 -7.93
N THR A 79 18.57 -16.40 -8.47
CA THR A 79 17.11 -16.20 -8.48
C THR A 79 16.40 -16.74 -7.25
N VAL A 80 17.04 -17.59 -6.42
CA VAL A 80 16.43 -18.18 -5.22
C VAL A 80 15.86 -17.12 -4.29
N LEU A 81 16.63 -16.07 -4.00
CA LEU A 81 16.20 -15.01 -3.10
C LEU A 81 15.03 -14.21 -3.67
N ALA A 82 15.07 -13.91 -4.97
CA ALA A 82 13.99 -13.21 -5.65
C ALA A 82 12.68 -14.04 -5.66
N MET A 83 12.77 -15.34 -5.94
CA MET A 83 11.62 -16.26 -5.92
C MET A 83 11.02 -16.39 -4.52
N PHE A 84 11.85 -16.47 -3.49
CA PHE A 84 11.40 -16.50 -2.10
C PHE A 84 10.67 -15.21 -1.69
N CYS A 85 11.25 -14.05 -1.99
CA CYS A 85 10.61 -12.75 -1.74
C CYS A 85 9.29 -12.61 -2.49
N MET A 86 9.23 -13.08 -3.74
CA MET A 86 8.01 -13.04 -4.56
C MET A 86 6.92 -13.97 -4.00
N GLY A 87 7.28 -15.15 -3.51
CA GLY A 87 6.36 -16.05 -2.82
C GLY A 87 5.75 -15.43 -1.57
N LEU A 88 6.59 -14.84 -0.71
CA LEU A 88 6.13 -14.12 0.49
C LEU A 88 5.22 -12.94 0.15
N LEU A 89 5.59 -12.14 -0.86
CA LEU A 89 4.80 -11.02 -1.33
C LEU A 89 3.41 -11.47 -1.81
N THR A 90 3.35 -12.62 -2.49
CA THR A 90 2.08 -13.22 -2.94
C THR A 90 1.21 -13.64 -1.76
N ILE A 91 1.78 -14.23 -0.70
CA ILE A 91 1.05 -14.59 0.52
C ILE A 91 0.50 -13.32 1.21
N VAL A 92 1.32 -12.29 1.36
CA VAL A 92 0.91 -11.01 1.97
C VAL A 92 -0.27 -10.41 1.21
N TRP A 93 -0.19 -10.36 -0.11
CA TRP A 93 -1.29 -9.84 -0.92
C TRP A 93 -2.51 -10.75 -0.90
N GLY A 94 -2.34 -12.07 -0.86
CA GLY A 94 -3.45 -13.02 -0.77
C GLY A 94 -4.21 -12.99 0.57
N VAL A 95 -3.60 -12.46 1.63
CA VAL A 95 -4.29 -12.20 2.92
C VAL A 95 -4.89 -10.80 2.96
N ALA A 96 -4.24 -9.81 2.34
CA ALA A 96 -4.69 -8.41 2.34
C ALA A 96 -5.86 -8.12 1.37
N PHE A 97 -6.06 -8.98 0.36
CA PHE A 97 -7.11 -8.90 -0.66
C PHE A 97 -8.05 -10.09 -0.60
#